data_AF-A0A1V4GRQ2-F1
#
_entry.id   AF-A0A1V4GRQ2-F1
#
_cell.length_a   1.000
_cell.length_b   1.000
_cell.length_c   1.000
_cell.angle_alpha   90.00
_cell.angle_beta   90.00
_cell.angle_gamma   90.00
#
_symmetry.space_group_name_H-M   'P 1'
#
loop_
_entity.id
_entity.type
_entity.pdbx_description
1 polymer ?
#
loop_
_entity_poly.entity_id
_entity_poly.type
_entity_poly.pdbx_seq_one_letter_code
_entity_poly.pdbx_strand_id
1 'polypeptide(L)'
;MIILLVGMPFMLYLVLVPMIRRLTDLGRSRLWAILYFVPYVNMVLFLYLLLAKGDDDVNEFGEPSAPPTMLDMILASILPLVIIIGIGFGGVKQLFTSLMTTLA
;
A
#
# COMPACT_ATOMS: atom_id res chain seq x y z
N MET A 1 14.82 21.25 4.36
CA MET A 1 15.24 20.53 5.57
C MET A 1 14.09 19.91 6.35
N ILE A 2 13.04 20.66 6.71
CA ILE A 2 11.90 20.16 7.50
C ILE A 2 11.19 18.95 6.84
N ILE A 3 10.94 19.01 5.54
CA ILE A 3 10.30 17.90 4.79
C ILE A 3 11.13 16.62 4.85
N LEU A 4 12.46 16.71 4.78
CA LEU A 4 13.34 15.53 4.84
C LEU A 4 13.45 14.96 6.26
N LEU A 5 13.49 15.82 7.28
CA LEU A 5 13.70 15.40 8.67
C LEU A 5 12.41 14.92 9.36
N VAL A 6 11.26 15.46 8.99
CA VAL A 6 9.96 15.14 9.63
C VAL A 6 8.99 14.55 8.63
N GLY A 7 8.86 15.16 7.45
CA GLY A 7 7.92 14.71 6.44
C GLY A 7 8.21 13.30 5.94
N MET A 8 9.47 12.99 5.60
CA MET A 8 9.84 11.70 5.04
C MET A 8 9.64 10.54 6.04
N PRO A 9 10.11 10.61 7.30
CA PRO A 9 9.82 9.57 8.30
C PRO A 9 8.32 9.41 8.57
N PHE A 10 7.58 10.52 8.61
CA PHE A 10 6.13 10.49 8.80
C PHE A 10 5.42 9.76 7.65
N MET A 11 5.79 10.03 6.39
CA MET A 11 5.24 9.34 5.24
C MET A 11 5.59 7.86 5.23
N LEU A 12 6.84 7.50 5.59
CA LEU A 12 7.23 6.09 5.75
C LEU A 12 6.43 5.39 6.85
N TYR A 13 6.20 6.06 7.98
CA TYR A 13 5.38 5.53 9.06
C TYR A 13 3.95 5.23 8.59
N LEU A 14 3.31 6.17 7.88
CA LEU A 14 1.95 6.02 7.37
C LEU A 14 1.81 4.86 6.37
N VAL A 15 2.89 4.47 5.69
CA VAL A 15 2.86 3.36 4.72
C VAL A 15 3.29 2.03 5.36
N LEU A 16 4.40 2.02 6.10
CA LEU A 16 4.99 0.79 6.63
C LEU A 16 4.18 0.19 7.77
N VAL A 17 3.60 1.01 8.66
CA VAL A 17 2.81 0.50 9.80
C VAL A 17 1.59 -0.31 9.36
N PRO A 18 0.69 0.20 8.49
CA PRO A 18 -0.44 -0.60 8.02
C PRO A 18 -0.01 -1.79 7.18
N MET A 19 1.07 -1.69 6.40
CA MET A 19 1.62 -2.82 5.66
C MET A 19 2.10 -3.95 6.60
N ILE A 20 2.82 -3.60 7.68
CA ILE A 20 3.27 -4.55 8.69
C ILE A 20 2.07 -5.22 9.37
N ARG A 21 1.06 -4.44 9.76
CA ARG A 21 -0.19 -4.97 10.36
C ARG A 21 -0.89 -5.93 9.41
N ARG A 22 -1.01 -5.59 8.13
CA ARG A 22 -1.66 -6.46 7.15
C ARG A 22 -0.86 -7.73 6.87
N LEU A 23 0.47 -7.67 6.87
CA LEU A 23 1.32 -8.85 6.78
C LEU A 23 1.13 -9.77 7.98
N THR A 24 1.06 -9.23 9.20
CA THR A 24 0.81 -10.04 10.40
C THR A 24 -0.59 -10.62 10.42
N ASP A 25 -1.61 -9.89 9.94
CA ASP A 25 -2.98 -10.42 9.79
C ASP A 25 -3.05 -11.57 8.76
N LEU A 26 -2.11 -11.64 7.82
CA LEU A 26 -1.98 -12.71 6.83
C LEU A 26 -1.07 -13.86 7.30
N GLY A 27 -0.63 -13.85 8.56
CA GLY A 27 0.32 -14.83 9.08
C GLY A 27 1.71 -14.76 8.43
N ARG A 28 2.10 -13.60 7.87
CA ARG A 28 3.40 -13.39 7.22
C ARG A 28 4.34 -12.58 8.11
N SER A 29 5.64 -12.86 7.98
CA SER A 29 6.69 -12.13 8.69
C SER A 29 6.69 -10.63 8.35
N ARG A 30 6.92 -9.78 9.36
CA ARG A 30 7.04 -8.32 9.20
C ARG A 30 8.16 -7.90 8.25
N LEU A 31 9.15 -8.78 8.04
CA LEU A 31 10.28 -8.55 7.12
C LEU A 31 9.84 -8.39 5.66
N TRP A 32 8.69 -8.94 5.27
CA TRP A 32 8.14 -8.75 3.93
C TRP A 32 7.89 -7.26 3.61
N ALA A 33 7.72 -6.40 4.63
CA ALA A 33 7.58 -4.95 4.43
C ALA A 33 8.83 -4.29 3.83
N ILE A 34 10.01 -4.90 3.92
CA ILE A 34 11.25 -4.37 3.31
C ILE A 34 11.13 -4.34 1.79
N LEU A 35 10.31 -5.22 1.19
CA LEU A 35 10.08 -5.21 -0.27
C LEU A 35 9.42 -3.93 -0.77
N TYR A 36 8.86 -3.10 0.13
CA TYR A 36 8.39 -1.76 -0.20
C TYR A 36 9.44 -0.91 -0.93
N PHE A 37 10.73 -1.07 -0.58
CA PHE A 37 11.83 -0.30 -1.19
C PHE A 37 12.21 -0.78 -2.59
N VAL A 38 11.67 -1.91 -3.05
CA VAL A 38 11.93 -2.45 -4.38
C VAL A 38 10.75 -2.07 -5.29
N PRO A 39 10.88 -1.13 -6.25
CA PRO A 39 9.74 -0.48 -6.91
C PRO A 39 8.73 -1.45 -7.54
N TYR A 40 9.21 -2.40 -8.35
CA TYR A 40 8.35 -3.36 -9.05
C TYR A 40 7.78 -4.44 -8.13
N VAL A 41 8.56 -4.87 -7.14
CA VAL A 41 8.13 -5.89 -6.17
C VAL A 41 7.11 -5.31 -5.20
N ASN A 42 7.26 -4.04 -4.82
CA ASN A 42 6.29 -3.32 -4.00
C ASN A 42 4.91 -3.28 -4.67
N MET A 43 4.83 -3.08 -5.99
CA MET A 43 3.54 -3.11 -6.71
C MET A 43 2.85 -4.48 -6.57
N VAL A 44 3.59 -5.57 -6.75
CA VAL A 44 3.05 -6.93 -6.60
C VAL A 44 2.64 -7.21 -5.15
N LEU A 45 3.48 -6.80 -4.19
CA LEU A 45 3.18 -6.92 -2.76
C LEU A 45 1.93 -6.13 -2.37
N PHE A 46 1.79 -4.91 -2.88
CA PHE A 46 0.62 -4.07 -2.61
C PHE A 46 -0.67 -4.69 -3.13
N LEU A 47 -0.65 -5.24 -4.35
CA LEU A 47 -1.78 -5.99 -4.91
C LEU A 47 -2.10 -7.24 -4.09
N TYR A 48 -1.07 -7.98 -3.67
CA TYR A 48 -1.24 -9.13 -2.79
C TYR A 48 -1.91 -8.73 -1.46
N LEU A 49 -1.46 -7.67 -0.80
CA LEU A 49 -2.01 -7.23 0.48
C LEU A 49 -3.45 -6.69 0.37
N LEU A 50 -3.83 -6.15 -0.78
CA LEU A 50 -5.18 -5.69 -1.08
C LEU A 50 -6.18 -6.83 -1.31
N LEU A 51 -5.73 -7.88 -2.03
CA LEU A 51 -6.62 -8.93 -2.51
C LEU A 51 -6.59 -10.18 -1.62
N ALA A 52 -5.52 -10.40 -0.87
CA ALA A 52 -5.40 -11.57 -0.01
C ALA A 52 -6.39 -11.50 1.16
N LYS A 53 -7.14 -12.60 1.32
CA LYS A 53 -7.99 -12.82 2.49
C LYS A 53 -7.10 -12.92 3.73
N GLY A 54 -7.51 -12.25 4.82
CA GLY A 54 -6.86 -12.38 6.12
C GLY A 54 -6.88 -13.82 6.63
N ASP A 55 -5.95 -14.16 7.52
CA ASP A 55 -6.00 -15.43 8.24
C ASP A 55 -7.13 -15.36 9.28
N ASP A 56 -8.00 -16.37 9.30
CA ASP A 56 -9.12 -16.45 10.24
C ASP A 56 -8.71 -17.19 11.53
N ASP A 57 -7.53 -17.81 11.55
CA ASP A 57 -7.06 -18.69 12.61
C ASP A 57 -6.01 -18.02 13.52
N VAL A 58 -5.77 -18.61 14.68
CA VAL A 58 -4.71 -18.14 15.59
C VAL A 58 -3.35 -18.35 14.91
N ASN A 59 -2.61 -17.26 14.68
CA ASN A 59 -1.32 -17.31 14.02
C ASN A 59 -0.16 -17.09 14.99
N GLU A 60 1.08 -17.23 14.52
CA GLU A 60 2.31 -17.03 15.33
C GLU A 60 2.45 -15.61 15.90
N PHE A 61 1.63 -14.66 15.44
CA PHE A 61 1.61 -13.26 15.88
C PHE A 61 0.48 -12.96 16.87
N GLY A 62 -0.35 -13.94 17.22
CA GLY A 62 -1.40 -13.86 18.24
C GLY A 62 -2.81 -14.11 17.71
N GLU A 63 -3.79 -13.73 18.53
CA GLU A 63 -5.20 -13.80 18.14
C GLU A 63 -5.52 -12.78 17.03
N PRO A 64 -6.49 -13.09 16.14
CA PRO A 64 -6.93 -12.16 15.12
C PRO A 64 -7.40 -10.83 15.73
N SER A 65 -7.07 -9.72 15.06
CA SER A 65 -7.60 -8.41 15.43
C SER A 65 -9.13 -8.42 15.36
N ALA A 66 -9.78 -7.68 16.26
CA ALA A 66 -11.23 -7.51 16.21
C ALA A 66 -11.66 -7.04 14.80
N PRO A 67 -12.79 -7.55 14.28
CA PRO A 67 -13.23 -7.22 12.93
C PRO A 67 -13.40 -5.70 12.81
N PRO A 68 -12.86 -5.08 11.74
CA PRO A 68 -12.98 -3.64 11.57
C PRO A 68 -14.44 -3.24 11.41
N THR A 69 -14.80 -2.05 11.91
CA THR A 69 -16.14 -1.52 11.69
C THR A 69 -16.35 -1.21 10.20
N MET A 70 -17.60 -1.08 9.76
CA MET A 70 -17.88 -0.66 8.37
C MET A 70 -17.22 0.68 8.02
N LEU A 71 -17.15 1.59 8.99
CA LEU A 71 -16.47 2.88 8.82
C LEU A 71 -14.98 2.67 8.60
N ASP A 72 -14.33 1.82 9.41
CA ASP A 72 -12.91 1.49 9.25
C ASP A 72 -12.63 0.84 7.89
N MET A 73 -13.51 -0.05 7.43
CA MET A 73 -13.40 -0.64 6.09
C MET A 73 -13.51 0.43 4.98
N ILE A 74 -14.46 1.36 5.08
CA ILE A 74 -14.63 2.44 4.09
C ILE A 74 -13.42 3.38 4.12
N LEU A 75 -12.99 3.84 5.29
CA LEU A 75 -11.84 4.73 5.41
C LEU A 75 -10.53 4.07 4.93
N ALA A 76 -10.31 2.80 5.30
CA ALA A 76 -9.12 2.06 4.89
C ALA A 76 -9.08 1.77 3.38
N SER A 77 -10.25 1.66 2.72
CA SER A 77 -10.33 1.41 1.27
C SER A 77 -10.19 2.68 0.42
N ILE A 78 -10.47 3.87 0.96
CA ILE A 78 -10.34 5.14 0.22
C ILE A 78 -8.88 5.39 -0.21
N LEU A 79 -7.92 5.25 0.71
CA LEU A 79 -6.52 5.58 0.45
C LEU A 79 -5.90 4.77 -0.71
N PRO A 80 -5.98 3.42 -0.74
CA PRO A 80 -5.44 2.64 -1.87
C PRO A 80 -6.17 2.94 -3.18
N LEU A 81 -7.48 3.21 -3.16
CA LEU A 81 -8.23 3.58 -4.36
C LEU A 81 -7.77 4.92 -4.94
N VAL A 82 -7.54 5.94 -4.10
CA VAL A 82 -7.02 7.24 -4.53
C VAL A 82 -5.64 7.08 -5.17
N ILE A 83 -4.78 6.22 -4.61
CA ILE A 83 -3.44 5.94 -5.17
C ILE A 83 -3.55 5.28 -6.54
N ILE A 84 -4.41 4.26 -6.69
CA ILE A 84 -4.62 3.56 -7.97
C ILE A 84 -5.14 4.54 -9.04
N ILE A 85 -6.14 5.35 -8.70
CA ILE A 85 -6.71 6.35 -9.61
C ILE A 85 -5.66 7.41 -9.99
N GLY A 86 -4.90 7.91 -9.02
CA GLY A 86 -3.86 8.92 -9.25
C GLY A 86 -2.73 8.41 -10.15
N ILE A 87 -2.23 7.19 -9.90
CA ILE A 87 -1.21 6.55 -10.75
C ILE A 87 -1.76 6.34 -12.16
N GLY A 88 -2.97 5.80 -12.29
CA GLY A 88 -3.61 5.56 -13.59
C GLY A 88 -3.78 6.86 -14.40
N PHE A 89 -4.27 7.92 -13.77
CA PHE A 89 -4.49 9.21 -14.45
C PHE A 89 -3.17 9.88 -14.86
N GLY A 90 -2.16 9.84 -14.00
CA GLY A 90 -0.84 10.37 -14.29
C GLY A 90 -0.15 9.61 -15.44
N GLY A 91 -0.17 8.28 -15.39
CA GLY A 91 0.42 7.43 -16.42
C GLY A 91 -0.23 7.60 -17.80
N VAL A 92 -1.56 7.64 -17.85
CA VAL A 92 -2.30 7.87 -19.11
C VAL A 92 -2.00 9.25 -19.69
N LYS A 93 -1.98 10.29 -18.85
CA LYS A 93 -1.62 11.65 -19.30
C LYS A 93 -0.20 11.68 -19.89
N GLN A 94 0.75 10.99 -19.26
CA GLN A 94 2.14 10.94 -19.70
C GLN A 94 2.30 10.20 -21.02
N LEU A 95 1.64 9.04 -21.17
CA LEU A 95 1.57 8.29 -22.43
C LEU A 95 0.99 9.14 -23.57
N PHE A 96 -0.15 9.79 -23.34
CA PHE A 96 -0.77 10.67 -24.32
C PHE A 96 0.15 11.83 -24.73
N THR A 97 0.80 12.46 -23.75
CA THR A 97 1.75 13.56 -24.02
C THR A 97 2.93 13.06 -24.86
N SER A 98 3.51 11.90 -24.52
CA SER A 98 4.61 11.32 -25.27
C SER A 98 4.24 11.00 -26.71
N LEU A 99 3.04 10.45 -26.95
CA LEU A 99 2.55 10.16 -28.29
C LEU A 99 2.41 11.44 -29.12
N MET A 100 1.84 12.50 -28.54
CA MET A 100 1.69 13.78 -29.24
C MET A 100 3.02 14.45 -29.55
N THR A 101 4.04 14.32 -28.68
CA THR A 101 5.38 14.87 -28.93
C THR A 101 6.21 14.07 -29.93
N THR A 102 5.95 12.77 -30.10
CA THR A 102 6.65 11.94 -31.10
C THR A 102 6.03 12.05 -32.49
N LEU A 103 4.75 12.46 -32.58
CA LEU A 103 4.00 12.63 -33.82
C LEU A 103 4.03 14.07 -34.38
N ALA A 104 4.59 15.04 -33.65
CA ALA A 104 4.74 16.45 -34.04
C ALA A 104 6.18 16.77 -34.44
#